data_AF-A0A0B6TRM3-F1
#
_entry.id   AF-A0A0B6TRM3-F1
#
_cell.length_a   1.000
_cell.length_b   1.000
_cell.length_c   1.000
_cell.angle_alpha   90.00
_cell.angle_beta   90.00
_cell.angle_gamma   90.00
#
_symmetry.space_group_name_H-M   'P 1'
#
loop_
_entity.id
_entity.type
_entity.pdbx_description
1 polymer ?
#
loop_
_entity_poly.entity_id
_entity_poly.type
_entity_poly.pdbx_seq_one_letter_code
_entity_poly.pdbx_strand_id
1 'polypeptide(L)'
;MSAQPGSSGGPSRDYIVEYRAGQFQNGSLVLRFDTEPSEKQLREALIAHGLPAKALEEVRARPMHATRLRPVAHSSPQPQQPVMAEPVKPLRRKAPGCSGGQLILVLVVAAFGALTAFAEDAQQAGDAAGADRTSETMVIGCWEDLGDARDLADPEAGLIGGLFAQAPTSFVVSPANTAFYFTCLGSASGG
;
A
#
# COMPACT_ATOMS: atom_id res chain seq x y z
N MET A 1 4.26 6.36 60.80
CA MET A 1 3.54 5.74 59.67
C MET A 1 4.24 6.13 58.38
N SER A 2 5.07 5.23 57.85
CA SER A 2 5.65 5.35 56.51
C SER A 2 5.77 3.94 55.94
N ALA A 3 4.73 3.49 55.24
CA ALA A 3 4.79 2.26 54.48
C ALA A 3 5.42 2.57 53.12
N GLN A 4 6.64 2.07 52.90
CA GLN A 4 7.21 1.97 51.56
C GLN A 4 6.33 1.03 50.71
N PRO A 5 5.97 1.39 49.48
CA PRO A 5 5.27 0.47 48.59
C PRO A 5 6.20 -0.69 48.24
N GLY A 6 5.74 -1.90 48.55
CA GLY A 6 6.47 -3.14 48.35
C GLY A 6 6.83 -3.35 46.89
N SER A 7 8.14 -3.46 46.65
CA SER A 7 8.70 -4.05 45.44
C SER A 7 8.24 -5.51 45.36
N SER A 8 7.21 -5.78 44.56
CA SER A 8 6.82 -7.14 44.18
C SER A 8 7.81 -7.66 43.13
N GLY A 9 9.01 -8.00 43.58
CA GLY A 9 10.10 -8.59 42.78
C GLY A 9 9.81 -10.04 42.40
N GLY A 10 8.87 -10.25 41.47
CA GLY A 10 8.91 -11.44 40.62
C GLY A 10 10.06 -11.33 39.61
N PRO A 11 10.63 -12.43 39.10
CA PRO A 11 11.63 -12.33 38.04
C PRO A 11 10.96 -11.80 36.78
N SER A 12 11.07 -10.49 36.52
CA SER A 12 10.56 -9.88 35.30
C SER A 12 11.27 -10.51 34.09
N ARG A 13 10.50 -11.15 33.21
CA ARG A 13 10.96 -11.90 32.04
C ARG A 13 10.79 -11.07 30.78
N ASP A 14 11.74 -11.19 29.87
CA ASP A 14 11.66 -10.55 28.57
C ASP A 14 10.81 -11.41 27.64
N TYR A 15 9.91 -10.77 26.91
CA TYR A 15 9.04 -11.38 25.91
C TYR A 15 9.25 -10.68 24.57
N ILE A 16 9.35 -11.46 23.51
CA ILE A 16 9.25 -10.96 22.14
C ILE A 16 7.76 -10.86 21.82
N VAL A 17 7.27 -9.63 21.68
CA VAL A 17 5.90 -9.31 21.32
C VAL A 17 5.85 -9.05 19.82
N GLU A 18 5.38 -10.06 19.09
CA GLU A 18 5.11 -9.99 17.66
C GLU A 18 3.74 -9.33 17.45
N TYR A 19 3.68 -8.32 16.60
CA TYR A 19 2.44 -7.65 16.25
C TYR A 19 2.29 -7.51 14.74
N ARG A 20 1.05 -7.59 14.27
CA ARG A 20 0.68 -7.29 12.89
C ARG A 20 -0.14 -5.99 12.88
N ALA A 21 0.41 -4.97 12.21
CA ALA A 21 -0.22 -3.69 11.96
C ALA A 21 -0.78 -3.63 10.53
N GLY A 22 -1.94 -4.22 10.28
CA GLY A 22 -2.50 -4.35 8.91
C GLY A 22 -1.84 -5.45 8.06
N GLN A 23 -2.15 -5.49 6.76
CA GLN A 23 -1.80 -6.63 5.90
C GLN A 23 -0.29 -6.78 5.56
N PHE A 24 0.50 -5.72 5.71
CA PHE A 24 1.90 -5.72 5.26
C PHE A 24 2.92 -5.34 6.34
N GLN A 25 2.48 -4.80 7.48
CA GLN A 25 3.41 -4.36 8.52
C GLN A 25 3.41 -5.39 9.65
N ASN A 26 4.41 -6.25 9.66
CA ASN A 26 4.68 -7.14 10.79
C ASN A 26 5.89 -6.56 11.54
N GLY A 27 5.79 -6.45 12.85
CA GLY A 27 6.86 -5.95 13.70
C GLY A 27 7.01 -6.80 14.96
N SER A 28 8.13 -6.66 15.64
CA SER A 28 8.38 -7.31 16.93
C SER A 28 9.06 -6.35 17.89
N LEU A 29 8.59 -6.30 19.13
CA LEU A 29 9.20 -5.52 20.20
C LEU A 29 9.56 -6.44 21.36
N VAL A 30 10.69 -6.17 22.01
CA VAL A 30 11.05 -6.88 23.25
C VAL A 30 10.49 -6.09 24.42
N LEU A 31 9.53 -6.68 25.12
CA LEU A 31 8.86 -6.08 26.28
C LEU A 31 9.03 -6.95 27.51
N ARG A 32 9.18 -6.32 28.66
CA ARG A 32 9.44 -7.02 29.93
C ARG A 32 8.17 -7.07 30.76
N PHE A 33 7.80 -8.27 31.20
CA PHE A 33 6.60 -8.52 32.01
C PHE A 33 6.94 -9.36 33.24
N ASP A 34 6.26 -9.12 34.36
CA ASP A 34 6.46 -9.86 35.61
C ASP A 34 5.84 -11.27 35.58
N THR A 35 4.80 -11.44 34.76
CA THR A 35 4.09 -12.69 34.52
C THR A 35 3.81 -12.87 33.03
N GLU A 36 3.27 -14.03 32.63
CA GLU A 36 2.81 -14.22 31.26
C GLU A 36 1.72 -13.18 30.91
N PRO A 37 1.97 -12.32 29.90
CA PRO A 37 1.09 -11.20 29.61
C PRO A 37 -0.17 -11.66 28.86
N SER A 38 -1.33 -11.17 29.30
CA SER A 38 -2.59 -11.34 28.56
C SER A 38 -2.58 -10.52 27.27
N GLU A 39 -3.41 -10.90 26.28
CA GLU A 39 -3.52 -10.16 25.02
C GLU A 39 -3.85 -8.67 25.24
N LYS A 40 -4.70 -8.37 26.24
CA LYS A 40 -5.03 -6.99 26.62
C LYS A 40 -3.80 -6.21 27.08
N GLN A 41 -2.97 -6.80 27.94
CA GLN A 41 -1.73 -6.19 28.43
C GLN A 41 -0.70 -6.00 27.31
N LEU A 42 -0.63 -6.93 26.36
CA LEU A 42 0.23 -6.79 25.19
C LEU A 42 -0.19 -5.60 24.32
N ARG A 43 -1.49 -5.47 24.06
CA ARG A 43 -2.03 -4.34 23.28
C ARG A 43 -1.79 -3.00 23.98
N GLU A 44 -2.05 -2.92 25.28
CA GLU A 44 -1.78 -1.70 26.08
C GLU A 44 -0.30 -1.32 26.05
N ALA A 45 0.61 -2.28 26.17
CA ALA A 45 2.04 -2.03 26.09
C ALA A 45 2.47 -1.56 24.69
N LEU A 46 1.94 -2.17 23.62
CA LEU A 46 2.22 -1.72 22.25
C LEU A 46 1.72 -0.30 21.99
N ILE A 47 0.54 0.06 22.52
CA ILE A 47 -0.01 1.42 22.43
C ILE A 47 0.88 2.41 23.19
N ALA A 48 1.38 2.04 24.38
CA ALA A 48 2.32 2.87 25.13
C ALA A 48 3.65 3.12 24.36
N HIS A 49 4.02 2.20 23.47
CA HIS A 49 5.16 2.35 22.56
C HIS A 49 4.83 3.02 21.21
N GLY A 50 3.64 3.64 21.10
CA GLY A 50 3.26 4.47 19.95
C GLY A 50 2.53 3.74 18.82
N LEU A 51 2.13 2.48 19.01
CA LEU A 51 1.35 1.75 18.02
C LEU A 51 -0.15 2.09 18.13
N PRO A 52 -0.81 2.56 17.07
CA PRO A 52 -2.22 2.91 17.13
C PRO A 52 -3.06 1.66 17.36
N ALA A 53 -3.94 1.70 18.37
CA ALA A 53 -4.78 0.56 18.76
C ALA A 53 -5.59 -0.05 17.60
N LYS A 54 -6.01 0.80 16.64
CA LYS A 54 -6.78 0.41 15.46
C LYS A 54 -5.98 -0.37 14.41
N ALA A 55 -4.64 -0.31 14.44
CA ALA A 55 -3.80 -1.03 13.49
C ALA A 55 -3.47 -2.46 13.94
N LEU A 56 -3.54 -2.75 15.25
CA LEU A 56 -3.13 -4.04 15.80
C LEU A 56 -4.15 -5.15 15.46
N GLU A 57 -3.87 -5.96 14.44
CA GLU A 57 -4.71 -7.09 14.03
C GLU A 57 -4.43 -8.33 14.89
N GLU A 58 -3.17 -8.74 14.95
CA GLU A 58 -2.71 -9.89 15.75
C GLU A 58 -1.59 -9.46 16.68
N VAL A 59 -1.61 -9.97 17.91
CA VAL A 59 -0.56 -9.75 18.90
C VAL A 59 -0.25 -11.07 19.58
N ARG A 60 1.03 -11.45 19.61
CA ARG A 60 1.49 -12.67 20.27
C ARG A 60 2.76 -12.37 21.04
N ALA A 61 2.87 -12.91 22.24
CA ALA A 61 4.10 -12.85 23.01
C ALA A 61 4.74 -14.23 23.07
N ARG A 62 6.06 -14.26 22.90
CA ARG A 62 6.88 -15.46 23.10
C ARG A 62 7.95 -15.14 24.13
N PRO A 63 8.15 -15.99 25.15
CA PRO A 63 9.19 -15.76 26.14
C PRO A 63 10.57 -15.75 25.45
N MET A 64 11.36 -14.74 25.74
CA MET A 64 12.73 -14.66 25.26
C MET A 64 13.57 -15.59 26.13
N HIS A 65 13.74 -16.83 25.68
CA HIS A 65 14.70 -17.72 26.31
C HIS A 65 16.10 -17.13 26.13
N ALA A 66 16.77 -16.82 27.25
CA ALA A 66 18.17 -16.42 27.27
C ALA A 66 18.98 -17.37 26.36
N THR A 67 19.50 -16.81 25.28
CA THR A 67 20.05 -17.53 24.15
C THR A 67 21.18 -18.45 24.62
N ARG A 68 21.04 -19.77 24.44
CA ARG A 68 22.23 -20.57 24.15
C ARG A 68 22.72 -20.06 22.80
N LEU A 69 23.86 -19.35 22.80
CA LEU A 69 24.63 -19.01 21.62
C LEU A 69 24.66 -20.24 20.69
N ARG A 70 23.98 -20.18 19.54
CA ARG A 70 24.15 -21.17 18.49
C ARG A 70 25.52 -20.93 17.86
N PRO A 71 26.45 -21.89 17.87
CA PRO A 71 27.56 -21.85 16.94
C PRO A 71 26.97 -21.92 15.53
N VAL A 72 27.48 -21.11 14.62
CA VAL A 72 27.22 -21.27 13.18
C VAL A 72 27.88 -22.59 12.76
N ALA A 73 27.18 -23.70 12.98
CA ALA A 73 27.55 -25.01 12.45
C ALA A 73 26.89 -25.16 11.09
N HIS A 74 27.72 -25.41 10.08
CA HIS A 74 27.33 -25.68 8.70
C HIS A 74 26.21 -26.73 8.69
N SER A 75 25.06 -26.40 8.10
CA SER A 75 23.93 -27.30 8.00
C SER A 75 24.22 -28.36 6.93
N SER A 76 24.65 -29.54 7.36
CA SER A 76 24.47 -30.76 6.58
C SER A 76 22.96 -31.09 6.48
N PRO A 77 22.48 -31.67 5.37
CA PRO A 77 21.06 -31.89 5.16
C PRO A 77 20.55 -33.02 6.06
N GLN A 78 19.61 -32.72 6.95
CA GLN A 78 18.97 -33.71 7.82
C GLN A 78 17.72 -34.30 7.13
N PRO A 79 17.47 -35.62 7.22
CA PRO A 79 16.42 -36.31 6.45
C PRO A 79 15.01 -35.90 6.90
N GLN A 80 14.15 -35.59 5.94
CA GLN A 80 12.73 -35.35 6.14
C GLN A 80 12.06 -36.63 6.63
N GLN A 81 11.49 -36.60 7.84
CA GLN A 81 10.45 -37.56 8.22
C GLN A 81 9.13 -37.14 7.58
N PRO A 82 8.38 -38.05 6.93
CA PRO A 82 7.07 -37.74 6.38
C PRO A 82 6.07 -37.67 7.53
N VAL A 83 5.85 -36.47 8.07
CA VAL A 83 4.63 -36.20 8.83
C VAL A 83 3.51 -36.17 7.82
N MET A 84 2.72 -37.25 7.76
CA MET A 84 1.40 -37.23 7.16
C MET A 84 0.54 -36.23 7.93
N ALA A 85 0.61 -34.96 7.51
CA ALA A 85 -0.38 -33.97 7.89
C ALA A 85 -1.65 -34.30 7.10
N GLU A 86 -2.69 -34.71 7.81
CA GLU A 86 -4.05 -34.61 7.28
C GLU A 86 -4.25 -33.20 6.71
N PRO A 87 -4.80 -33.06 5.50
CA PRO A 87 -5.14 -31.75 4.99
C PRO A 87 -6.31 -31.22 5.82
N VAL A 88 -5.99 -30.43 6.86
CA VAL A 88 -6.96 -29.52 7.46
C VAL A 88 -7.35 -28.57 6.33
N LYS A 89 -8.47 -28.89 5.66
CA LYS A 89 -9.10 -28.01 4.69
C LYS A 89 -9.18 -26.64 5.37
N PRO A 90 -8.52 -25.59 4.86
CA PRO A 90 -8.81 -24.26 5.36
C PRO A 90 -10.29 -24.07 5.12
N LEU A 91 -11.04 -23.91 6.21
CA LEU A 91 -12.45 -23.56 6.16
C LEU A 91 -12.48 -22.18 5.54
N ARG A 92 -12.57 -22.16 4.21
CA ARG A 92 -12.65 -20.98 3.37
C ARG A 92 -13.95 -20.32 3.76
N ARG A 93 -13.90 -19.48 4.79
CA ARG A 93 -14.94 -18.49 5.05
C ARG A 93 -15.04 -17.71 3.75
N LYS A 94 -16.09 -17.98 2.98
CA LYS A 94 -16.57 -17.07 1.95
C LYS A 94 -16.72 -15.75 2.68
N ALA A 95 -15.75 -14.85 2.52
CA ALA A 95 -15.98 -13.45 2.81
C ALA A 95 -17.26 -13.09 2.03
N PRO A 96 -18.27 -12.50 2.68
CA PRO A 96 -19.44 -12.02 1.94
C PRO A 96 -18.89 -11.10 0.85
N GLY A 97 -19.24 -11.40 -0.40
CA GLY A 97 -18.71 -10.70 -1.56
C GLY A 97 -18.85 -9.20 -1.33
N CYS A 98 -17.72 -8.51 -1.26
CA CYS A 98 -17.67 -7.06 -1.25
C CYS A 98 -18.15 -6.53 -2.60
N SER A 99 -19.46 -6.53 -2.80
CA SER A 99 -20.15 -5.85 -3.90
C SER A 99 -19.75 -4.36 -3.99
N GLY A 100 -19.31 -3.77 -2.88
CA GLY A 100 -18.79 -2.40 -2.83
C GLY A 100 -17.51 -2.17 -3.64
N GLY A 101 -16.65 -3.18 -3.83
CA GLY A 101 -15.41 -2.99 -4.60
C GLY A 101 -15.67 -2.70 -6.07
N GLN A 102 -16.65 -3.39 -6.66
CA GLN A 102 -17.08 -3.17 -8.04
C GLN A 102 -17.70 -1.77 -8.19
N LEU A 103 -18.55 -1.36 -7.24
CA LEU A 103 -19.19 -0.05 -7.26
C LEU A 103 -18.17 1.09 -7.13
N ILE A 104 -17.20 0.97 -6.22
CA ILE A 104 -16.13 1.97 -6.04
C ILE A 104 -15.29 2.07 -7.31
N LEU A 105 -14.92 0.94 -7.92
CA LEU A 105 -14.15 0.95 -9.17
C LEU A 105 -14.91 1.68 -10.28
N VAL A 106 -16.20 1.39 -10.45
CA VAL A 106 -17.06 2.07 -11.43
C VAL A 106 -17.11 3.57 -11.16
N LEU A 107 -17.27 3.98 -9.90
CA LEU A 107 -17.29 5.40 -9.53
C LEU A 107 -15.95 6.10 -9.81
N VAL A 108 -14.82 5.44 -9.55
CA VAL A 108 -13.49 6.00 -9.84
C VAL A 108 -13.28 6.16 -11.34
N VAL A 109 -13.65 5.17 -12.15
CA VAL A 109 -13.54 5.26 -13.61
C VAL A 109 -14.47 6.33 -14.16
N ALA A 110 -15.69 6.43 -13.66
CA ALA A 110 -16.64 7.47 -14.05
C ALA A 110 -16.14 8.88 -13.68
N ALA A 111 -15.61 9.04 -12.46
CA ALA A 111 -15.02 10.31 -12.03
C ALA A 111 -13.79 10.68 -12.86
N PHE A 112 -12.92 9.71 -13.16
CA PHE A 112 -11.76 9.92 -14.01
C PHE A 112 -12.18 10.36 -15.42
N GLY A 113 -13.13 9.65 -16.05
CA GLY A 113 -13.64 10.01 -17.37
C GLY A 113 -14.32 11.38 -17.39
N ALA A 114 -15.04 11.75 -16.33
CA ALA A 114 -15.59 13.10 -16.20
C ALA A 114 -14.48 14.15 -16.16
N LEU A 115 -13.44 13.96 -15.33
CA LEU A 115 -12.31 14.88 -15.25
C LEU A 115 -11.56 15.00 -16.59
N THR A 116 -11.44 13.90 -17.34
CA THR A 116 -10.86 13.92 -18.69
C THR A 116 -11.66 14.83 -19.62
N ALA A 117 -12.99 14.72 -19.60
CA ALA A 117 -13.86 15.55 -20.43
C ALA A 117 -13.83 17.05 -20.03
N PHE A 118 -13.53 17.35 -18.78
CA PHE A 118 -13.41 18.73 -18.28
C PHE A 118 -12.04 19.37 -18.53
N ALA A 119 -11.03 18.63 -18.99
CA ALA A 119 -9.69 19.15 -19.25
C ALA A 119 -9.61 19.81 -20.64
N GLU A 120 -10.26 20.97 -20.81
CA GLU A 120 -10.43 21.65 -22.10
C GLU A 120 -9.10 22.12 -22.70
N ASP A 121 -8.18 22.66 -21.89
CA ASP A 121 -6.89 23.14 -22.37
C ASP A 121 -6.04 21.99 -22.92
N ALA A 122 -6.04 20.85 -22.23
CA ALA A 122 -5.35 19.64 -22.69
C ALA A 122 -5.97 19.06 -23.96
N GLN A 123 -7.30 19.14 -24.12
CA GLN A 123 -7.99 18.73 -25.35
C GLN A 123 -7.59 19.61 -26.53
N GLN A 124 -7.60 20.94 -26.35
CA GLN A 124 -7.18 21.87 -27.41
C GLN A 124 -5.72 21.70 -27.81
N ALA A 125 -4.83 21.50 -26.83
CA ALA A 125 -3.43 21.21 -27.10
C ALA A 125 -3.24 19.88 -27.82
N GLY A 126 -4.03 18.86 -27.47
CA GLY A 126 -4.04 17.57 -28.15
C GLY A 126 -4.53 17.69 -29.59
N ASP A 127 -5.65 18.37 -29.83
CA ASP A 127 -6.19 18.61 -31.18
C ASP A 127 -5.16 19.32 -32.07
N ALA A 128 -4.47 20.33 -31.53
CA ALA A 128 -3.40 21.04 -32.23
C ALA A 128 -2.21 20.14 -32.54
N ALA A 129 -1.78 19.29 -31.60
CA ALA A 129 -0.71 18.33 -31.83
C ALA A 129 -1.09 17.28 -32.89
N GLY A 130 -2.36 16.86 -32.93
CA GLY A 130 -2.87 15.89 -33.89
C GLY A 130 -3.08 16.43 -35.31
N ALA A 131 -3.22 17.75 -35.48
CA ALA A 131 -3.59 18.37 -36.75
C ALA A 131 -2.56 18.11 -37.88
N ASP A 132 -1.29 17.97 -37.53
CA ASP A 132 -0.20 17.74 -38.48
C ASP A 132 0.21 16.25 -38.57
N ARG A 133 -0.49 15.37 -37.85
CA ARG A 133 -0.16 13.94 -37.78
C ARG A 133 -0.94 13.15 -38.84
N THR A 134 -0.36 12.02 -39.24
CA THR A 134 -0.99 11.07 -40.16
C THR A 134 -1.41 9.81 -39.41
N SER A 135 -2.30 9.01 -39.98
CA SER A 135 -2.71 7.72 -39.39
C SER A 135 -1.53 6.75 -39.16
N GLU A 136 -0.45 6.86 -39.93
CA GLU A 136 0.77 6.07 -39.75
C GLU A 136 1.63 6.56 -38.57
N THR A 137 1.59 7.87 -38.27
CA THR A 137 2.42 8.51 -37.25
C THR A 137 1.68 8.87 -35.98
N MET A 138 0.34 8.79 -35.97
CA MET A 138 -0.50 9.33 -34.89
C MET A 138 -0.20 8.71 -33.52
N VAL A 139 0.02 7.40 -33.43
CA VAL A 139 0.18 6.73 -32.12
C VAL A 139 1.48 7.14 -31.46
N ILE A 140 2.59 7.04 -32.19
CA ILE A 140 3.92 7.38 -31.67
C ILE A 140 4.02 8.91 -31.53
N GLY A 141 3.53 9.65 -32.51
CA GLY A 141 3.56 11.10 -32.52
C GLY A 141 2.81 11.75 -31.38
N CYS A 142 1.55 11.35 -31.16
CA CYS A 142 0.77 11.86 -30.03
C CYS A 142 1.37 11.45 -28.68
N TRP A 143 2.08 10.32 -28.62
CA TRP A 143 2.79 9.89 -27.42
C TRP A 143 4.05 10.74 -27.16
N GLU A 144 4.81 11.06 -28.20
CA GLU A 144 5.96 11.96 -28.15
C GLU A 144 5.53 13.38 -27.74
N ASP A 145 4.51 13.94 -28.39
CA ASP A 145 3.98 15.27 -28.07
C ASP A 145 3.43 15.34 -26.64
N LEU A 146 2.80 14.26 -26.17
CA LEU A 146 2.41 14.15 -24.77
C LEU A 146 3.65 14.12 -23.87
N GLY A 147 4.69 13.39 -24.22
CA GLY A 147 5.96 13.37 -23.49
C GLY A 147 6.53 14.77 -23.29
N ASP A 148 6.64 15.53 -24.38
CA ASP A 148 7.13 16.90 -24.37
C ASP A 148 6.24 17.82 -23.50
N ALA A 149 4.92 17.70 -23.63
CA ALA A 149 3.97 18.47 -22.83
C ALA A 149 4.07 18.15 -21.33
N ARG A 150 4.37 16.90 -20.97
CA ARG A 150 4.56 16.47 -19.58
C ARG A 150 5.88 16.95 -18.99
N ASP A 151 6.93 17.03 -19.81
CA ASP A 151 8.25 17.54 -19.39
C ASP A 151 8.21 19.06 -19.14
N LEU A 152 7.31 19.77 -19.81
CA LEU A 152 7.06 21.20 -19.59
C LEU A 152 6.12 21.50 -18.42
N ALA A 153 5.44 20.49 -17.88
CA ALA A 153 4.45 20.66 -16.82
C ALA A 153 5.10 20.90 -15.45
N ASP A 154 4.43 21.69 -14.60
CA ASP A 154 4.91 21.99 -13.24
C ASP A 154 5.00 20.71 -12.38
N PRO A 155 6.19 20.29 -11.93
CA PRO A 155 6.35 19.12 -11.07
C PRO A 155 5.79 19.33 -9.66
N GLU A 156 5.60 20.58 -9.22
CA GLU A 156 5.18 20.91 -7.86
C GLU A 156 3.65 20.88 -7.67
N ALA A 157 2.87 20.71 -8.75
CA ALA A 157 1.39 20.64 -8.69
C ALA A 157 0.87 19.48 -7.81
N GLY A 158 1.70 18.45 -7.57
CA GLY A 158 1.37 17.32 -6.72
C GLY A 158 0.24 16.44 -7.28
N LEU A 159 -0.02 15.29 -6.65
CA LEU A 159 -0.96 14.28 -7.17
C LEU A 159 -2.40 14.82 -7.29
N ILE A 160 -2.83 15.61 -6.30
CA ILE A 160 -4.20 16.17 -6.27
C ILE A 160 -4.33 17.29 -7.30
N GLY A 161 -3.34 18.18 -7.42
CA GLY A 161 -3.37 19.22 -8.46
C GLY A 161 -3.36 18.62 -9.87
N GLY A 162 -2.60 17.54 -10.09
CA GLY A 162 -2.56 16.85 -11.37
C GLY A 162 -3.87 16.13 -11.76
N LEU A 163 -4.70 15.73 -10.79
CA LEU A 163 -6.02 15.11 -11.05
C LEU A 163 -7.06 16.10 -11.59
N PHE A 164 -6.96 17.37 -11.20
CA PHE A 164 -7.89 18.44 -11.60
C PHE A 164 -7.24 19.44 -12.56
N ALA A 165 -6.04 19.15 -13.06
CA ALA A 165 -5.35 20.01 -13.98
C ALA A 165 -6.13 20.12 -15.30
N GLN A 166 -6.15 21.33 -15.85
CA GLN A 166 -6.70 21.60 -17.18
C GLN A 166 -5.67 21.32 -18.28
N ALA A 167 -4.39 21.52 -17.97
CA ALA A 167 -3.25 21.31 -18.87
C ALA A 167 -2.55 19.96 -18.58
N PRO A 168 -1.75 19.43 -19.54
CA PRO A 168 -0.91 18.26 -19.32
C PRO A 168 -0.05 18.37 -18.06
N THR A 169 0.20 17.24 -17.41
CA THR A 169 0.87 17.13 -16.10
C THR A 169 2.06 16.20 -16.16
N SER A 170 3.05 16.38 -15.31
CA SER A 170 4.26 15.53 -15.27
C SER A 170 3.97 14.05 -14.96
N PHE A 171 2.80 13.72 -14.42
CA PHE A 171 2.39 12.36 -14.08
C PHE A 171 2.20 11.45 -15.30
N VAL A 172 2.47 10.15 -15.15
CA VAL A 172 2.29 9.18 -16.26
C VAL A 172 0.82 9.04 -16.66
N VAL A 173 -0.07 9.03 -15.67
CA VAL A 173 -1.52 8.90 -15.89
C VAL A 173 -2.21 10.01 -15.11
N SER A 174 -2.91 10.88 -15.84
CA SER A 174 -3.81 11.90 -15.30
C SER A 174 -4.97 12.11 -16.27
N PRO A 175 -6.10 12.67 -15.81
CA PRO A 175 -7.22 12.97 -16.69
C PRO A 175 -6.82 13.91 -17.85
N ALA A 176 -6.04 14.96 -17.56
CA ALA A 176 -5.54 15.90 -18.57
C ALA A 176 -4.65 15.24 -19.63
N ASN A 177 -3.70 14.39 -19.22
CA ASN A 177 -2.82 13.69 -20.17
C ASN A 177 -3.60 12.70 -21.04
N THR A 178 -4.63 12.09 -20.45
CA THR A 178 -5.54 11.20 -21.18
C THR A 178 -6.33 12.00 -22.21
N ALA A 179 -6.85 13.17 -21.82
CA ALA A 179 -7.61 14.05 -22.71
C ALA A 179 -6.76 14.51 -23.90
N PHE A 180 -5.54 14.96 -23.64
CA PHE A 180 -4.55 15.34 -24.67
C PHE A 180 -4.29 14.19 -25.65
N TYR A 181 -3.97 13.00 -25.15
CA TYR A 181 -3.59 11.88 -26.01
C TYR A 181 -4.74 11.43 -26.92
N PHE A 182 -5.96 11.32 -26.38
CA PHE A 182 -7.10 10.86 -27.16
C PHE A 182 -7.62 11.90 -28.15
N THR A 183 -7.54 13.18 -27.83
CA THR A 183 -7.88 14.26 -28.79
C THR A 183 -6.84 14.35 -29.89
N CYS A 184 -5.55 14.24 -29.57
CA CYS A 184 -4.50 14.14 -30.59
C CYS A 184 -4.72 12.96 -31.54
N LEU A 185 -5.03 11.77 -31.01
CA LEU A 185 -5.37 10.62 -31.85
C LEU A 185 -6.62 10.86 -32.70
N GLY A 186 -7.65 11.48 -32.12
CA GLY A 186 -8.90 11.81 -32.82
C GLY A 186 -8.64 12.73 -34.01
N SER A 187 -7.98 13.86 -33.75
CA SER A 187 -7.56 14.85 -34.76
C SER A 187 -6.70 14.21 -35.86
N ALA A 188 -5.67 13.45 -35.47
CA ALA A 188 -4.76 12.78 -36.40
C ALA A 188 -5.40 11.66 -37.25
N SER A 189 -6.50 11.08 -36.76
CA SER A 189 -7.25 10.04 -37.47
C SER A 189 -8.21 10.59 -38.54
N GLY A 190 -8.30 11.93 -38.66
CA GLY A 190 -9.19 12.61 -39.61
C GLY A 190 -10.61 12.81 -39.09
N GLY A 191 -10.72 13.25 -37.82
CA GLY A 191 -12.00 13.60 -37.18
C GLY A 191 -12.86 14.58 -37.99
#